data_AF-A0A6C0I0X5-F1
#
_entry.id   AF-A0A6C0I0X5-F1
#
_cell.length_a   1.000
_cell.length_b   1.000
_cell.length_c   1.000
_cell.angle_alpha   90.00
_cell.angle_beta   90.00
_cell.angle_gamma   90.00
#
_symmetry.space_group_name_H-M   'P 1'
#
loop_
_entity.id
_entity.type
_entity.pdbx_description
1 polymer ?
#
loop_
_entity_poly.entity_id
_entity_poly.type
_entity_poly.pdbx_seq_one_letter_code
_entity_poly.pdbx_strand_id
1 'polypeptide(L)'
;MFTTTQNQTQNPTDVKDDNTAKNTSVLQSVKYKSIIQKDDKNISNEIQYSNIDSILEKEKQHNKTEAWNKLDKTAKLQKLHSFAEKYGKDHNIPIKEIKTLKLFFNDCLDKNKLQKTKDVVYDKEKSIITQIPALTLNANTKAYTLKNIDAKRISTIKSLTPHRNSEKKNEDENDKIEEKN
;
A
#
# COMPACT_ATOMS: atom_id res chain seq x y z
N MET A 1 -54.27 24.45 3.96
CA MET A 1 -55.04 23.87 5.07
C MET A 1 -54.35 22.57 5.49
N PHE A 2 -54.36 22.26 6.81
CA PHE A 2 -53.86 21.04 7.48
C PHE A 2 -52.33 21.00 7.71
N THR A 3 -51.79 21.39 8.88
CA THR A 3 -51.70 20.77 10.24
C THR A 3 -50.41 20.00 10.49
N THR A 4 -49.65 20.49 11.48
CA THR A 4 -48.81 19.82 12.49
C THR A 4 -48.44 18.35 12.30
N THR A 5 -47.14 18.04 12.36
CA THR A 5 -46.60 16.84 13.03
C THR A 5 -45.18 17.11 13.53
N GLN A 6 -45.00 17.09 14.84
CA GLN A 6 -43.71 16.86 15.49
C GLN A 6 -43.44 15.36 15.50
N ASN A 7 -42.17 14.95 15.38
CA ASN A 7 -41.66 13.87 16.22
C ASN A 7 -40.13 13.94 16.36
N GLN A 8 -39.69 14.22 17.59
CA GLN A 8 -38.41 13.79 18.12
C GLN A 8 -38.56 12.34 18.60
N THR A 9 -37.58 11.49 18.35
CA THR A 9 -37.35 10.29 19.17
C THR A 9 -35.92 10.31 19.64
N GLN A 10 -35.83 10.19 20.95
CA GLN A 10 -34.67 10.25 21.79
C GLN A 10 -33.99 8.87 21.84
N ASN A 11 -32.68 8.86 21.94
CA ASN A 11 -31.91 7.95 22.80
C ASN A 11 -31.32 8.85 23.89
N PRO A 12 -31.07 8.43 25.17
CA PRO A 12 -30.28 7.23 25.47
C PRO A 12 -30.49 6.53 26.86
N THR A 13 -29.96 5.30 26.94
CA THR A 13 -29.33 4.58 28.07
C THR A 13 -29.64 4.95 29.54
N ASP A 14 -30.46 4.09 30.16
CA ASP A 14 -30.24 3.31 31.40
C ASP A 14 -29.10 3.73 32.39
N VAL A 15 -29.48 4.24 33.57
CA VAL A 15 -28.78 4.00 34.85
C VAL A 15 -29.82 3.97 36.00
N LYS A 16 -29.66 2.99 36.89
CA LYS A 16 -30.47 2.65 38.08
C LYS A 16 -30.51 3.73 39.18
N ASP A 17 -31.65 3.78 39.87
CA ASP A 17 -32.02 4.58 41.07
C ASP A 17 -31.04 4.49 42.26
N ASP A 18 -30.85 5.61 42.99
CA ASP A 18 -31.51 5.81 44.30
C ASP A 18 -31.28 7.21 44.95
N ASN A 19 -32.37 7.76 45.51
CA ASN A 19 -32.54 8.60 46.71
C ASN A 19 -31.99 10.05 46.91
N THR A 20 -32.97 10.98 47.05
CA THR A 20 -33.20 11.92 48.18
C THR A 20 -32.56 13.35 48.21
N ALA A 21 -33.48 14.33 48.11
CA ALA A 21 -33.58 15.64 48.80
C ALA A 21 -32.83 16.93 48.35
N LYS A 22 -33.67 17.91 47.92
CA LYS A 22 -33.72 19.35 48.27
C LYS A 22 -32.66 20.34 47.72
N ASN A 23 -33.11 21.22 46.82
CA ASN A 23 -33.12 22.71 46.89
C ASN A 23 -32.94 23.33 45.48
N THR A 24 -33.97 23.92 44.88
CA THR A 24 -34.37 25.35 44.95
C THR A 24 -33.63 26.22 43.92
N SER A 25 -34.41 26.75 42.97
CA SER A 25 -34.27 27.95 42.11
C SER A 25 -32.88 28.58 41.90
N VAL A 26 -32.51 29.05 40.70
CA VAL A 26 -33.02 30.29 40.09
C VAL A 26 -32.53 30.35 38.63
N LEU A 27 -33.44 30.63 37.71
CA LEU A 27 -33.16 31.08 36.35
C LEU A 27 -32.36 32.39 36.40
N GLN A 28 -31.12 32.39 35.92
CA GLN A 28 -30.45 33.64 35.54
C GLN A 28 -30.07 33.59 34.05
N SER A 29 -30.74 34.49 33.34
CA SER A 29 -30.60 34.83 31.94
C SER A 29 -29.16 35.23 31.60
N VAL A 30 -28.47 34.37 30.85
CA VAL A 30 -27.30 34.79 30.10
C VAL A 30 -27.77 35.59 28.89
N LYS A 31 -27.87 36.90 29.15
CA LYS A 31 -28.05 38.00 28.20
C LYS A 31 -27.20 37.79 26.95
N TYR A 32 -27.85 37.65 25.80
CA TYR A 32 -27.23 37.70 24.49
C TYR A 32 -26.54 39.05 24.32
N LYS A 33 -25.24 39.10 24.61
CA LYS A 33 -24.39 40.25 24.36
C LYS A 33 -23.96 40.18 22.89
N SER A 34 -24.68 40.88 22.02
CA SER A 34 -24.13 41.25 20.71
C SER A 34 -23.19 42.44 20.93
N ILE A 35 -21.90 42.26 20.63
CA ILE A 35 -20.90 43.32 20.55
C ILE A 35 -20.20 43.17 19.19
N ILE A 36 -20.75 43.91 18.22
CA ILE A 36 -20.09 44.81 17.26
C ILE A 36 -18.56 44.62 17.09
N GLN A 37 -18.08 44.39 15.85
CA GLN A 37 -17.28 45.35 15.06
C GLN A 37 -16.88 44.78 13.70
N LYS A 38 -17.09 45.60 12.67
CA LYS A 38 -16.69 45.37 11.28
C LYS A 38 -15.21 45.72 11.10
N ASP A 39 -14.64 45.08 10.09
CA ASP A 39 -13.44 45.47 9.32
C ASP A 39 -12.07 45.07 9.89
N ASP A 40 -11.75 43.78 9.76
CA ASP A 40 -10.38 43.25 9.55
C ASP A 40 -10.41 41.98 8.67
N LYS A 41 -11.19 42.01 7.58
CA LYS A 41 -11.29 40.86 6.66
C LYS A 41 -10.09 40.68 5.74
N ASN A 42 -9.08 41.58 5.76
CA ASN A 42 -7.89 41.43 4.91
C ASN A 42 -6.75 40.68 5.59
N ILE A 43 -6.44 40.98 6.86
CA ILE A 43 -5.33 40.35 7.60
C ILE A 43 -5.63 38.87 7.92
N SER A 44 -6.90 38.55 8.21
CA SER A 44 -7.32 37.18 8.49
C SER A 44 -7.26 36.25 7.26
N ASN A 45 -7.42 36.79 6.04
CA ASN A 45 -7.26 36.02 4.81
C ASN A 45 -5.78 35.70 4.53
N GLU A 46 -4.85 36.64 4.73
CA GLU A 46 -3.42 36.43 4.46
C GLU A 46 -2.77 35.42 5.44
N ILE A 47 -3.17 35.45 6.72
CA ILE A 47 -2.77 34.44 7.72
C ILE A 47 -3.38 33.07 7.37
N GLN A 48 -4.59 33.02 6.80
CA GLN A 48 -5.19 31.77 6.31
C GLN A 48 -4.46 31.23 5.08
N TYR A 49 -4.09 32.07 4.10
CA TYR A 49 -3.33 31.64 2.91
C TYR A 49 -1.94 31.12 3.28
N SER A 50 -1.20 31.82 4.12
CA SER A 50 0.12 31.34 4.60
C SER A 50 0.02 30.04 5.40
N ASN A 51 -1.06 29.84 6.15
CA ASN A 51 -1.34 28.57 6.81
C ASN A 51 -1.67 27.46 5.81
N ILE A 52 -2.44 27.74 4.76
CA ILE A 52 -2.73 26.78 3.67
C ILE A 52 -1.42 26.39 2.98
N ASP A 53 -0.58 27.35 2.61
CA ASP A 53 0.72 27.08 1.98
C ASP A 53 1.63 26.27 2.90
N SER A 54 1.64 26.56 4.20
CA SER A 54 2.39 25.76 5.19
C SER A 54 1.89 24.32 5.29
N ILE A 55 0.57 24.11 5.26
CA ILE A 55 -0.05 22.77 5.28
C ILE A 55 0.30 22.02 4.00
N LEU A 56 0.17 22.67 2.84
CA LEU A 56 0.50 22.08 1.54
C LEU A 56 1.99 21.71 1.44
N GLU A 57 2.88 22.56 1.93
CA GLU A 57 4.32 22.25 1.94
C GLU A 57 4.62 21.10 2.90
N LYS A 58 3.95 21.03 4.07
CA LYS A 58 4.06 19.88 4.99
C LYS A 58 3.54 18.59 4.37
N GLU A 59 2.41 18.61 3.66
CA GLU A 59 1.88 17.42 2.96
C GLU A 59 2.80 16.98 1.84
N LYS A 60 3.30 17.92 1.04
CA LYS A 60 4.29 17.67 -0.01
C LYS A 60 5.57 17.06 0.55
N GLN A 61 6.02 17.49 1.73
CA GLN A 61 7.16 16.90 2.42
C GLN A 61 6.85 15.52 3.01
N HIS A 62 5.64 15.34 3.55
CA HIS A 62 5.17 14.03 4.05
C HIS A 62 5.15 12.98 2.93
N ASN A 63 4.63 13.35 1.76
CA ASN A 63 4.59 12.48 0.58
C ASN A 63 5.99 12.03 0.10
N LYS A 64 7.03 12.83 0.35
CA LYS A 64 8.41 12.48 0.00
C LYS A 64 9.05 11.50 0.98
N THR A 65 8.61 11.51 2.24
CA THR A 65 9.20 10.72 3.34
C THR A 65 8.43 9.44 3.66
N GLU A 66 7.44 9.10 2.83
CA GLU A 66 6.62 7.92 3.04
C GLU A 66 7.45 6.63 3.07
N ALA A 67 7.05 5.74 3.96
CA ALA A 67 7.64 4.41 4.05
C ALA A 67 7.25 3.58 2.82
N TRP A 68 8.14 2.67 2.40
CA TRP A 68 7.91 1.78 1.25
C TRP A 68 6.53 1.11 1.22
N ASN A 69 6.00 0.70 2.38
CA ASN A 69 4.70 0.05 2.45
C ASN A 69 3.52 0.99 2.08
N LYS A 70 3.65 2.29 2.35
CA LYS A 70 2.60 3.30 2.12
C LYS A 70 2.60 3.85 0.68
N LEU A 71 3.71 3.70 -0.05
CA LEU A 71 3.81 4.19 -1.42
C LEU A 71 2.83 3.47 -2.36
N ASP A 72 2.24 4.25 -3.27
CA ASP A 72 1.41 3.71 -4.35
C ASP A 72 2.22 2.86 -5.34
N LYS A 73 1.52 2.01 -6.08
CA LYS A 73 2.12 1.16 -7.12
C LYS A 73 2.93 1.98 -8.13
N THR A 74 2.39 3.14 -8.55
CA THR A 74 3.06 4.04 -9.49
C THR A 74 4.34 4.64 -8.91
N ALA A 75 4.30 5.10 -7.65
CA ALA A 75 5.47 5.63 -6.98
C ALA A 75 6.55 4.56 -6.80
N LYS A 76 6.16 3.35 -6.35
CA LYS A 76 7.05 2.18 -6.25
C LYS A 76 7.72 1.86 -7.60
N LEU A 77 6.94 1.84 -8.68
CA LEU A 77 7.43 1.57 -10.03
C LEU A 77 8.45 2.61 -10.49
N GLN A 78 8.18 3.91 -10.27
CA GLN A 78 9.12 4.98 -10.60
C GLN A 78 10.45 4.82 -9.85
N LYS A 79 10.40 4.53 -8.54
CA LYS A 79 11.62 4.29 -7.74
C LYS A 79 12.40 3.06 -8.23
N LEU A 80 11.69 1.98 -8.61
CA LEU A 80 12.29 0.78 -9.20
C LEU A 80 12.96 1.05 -10.56
N HIS A 81 12.35 1.89 -11.39
CA HIS A 81 12.97 2.32 -12.65
C HIS A 81 14.23 3.14 -12.42
N SER A 82 14.21 4.10 -11.49
CA SER A 82 15.41 4.85 -11.10
C SER A 82 16.51 3.93 -10.56
N PHE A 83 16.14 2.91 -9.79
CA PHE A 83 17.07 1.90 -9.30
C PHE A 83 17.70 1.09 -10.45
N ALA A 84 16.89 0.63 -11.41
CA ALA A 84 17.40 -0.11 -12.58
C ALA A 84 18.42 0.71 -13.39
N GLU A 85 18.22 2.03 -13.50
CA GLU A 85 19.16 2.92 -14.18
C GLU A 85 20.47 3.11 -13.41
N LYS A 86 20.40 3.28 -12.08
CA LYS A 86 21.61 3.34 -11.24
C LYS A 86 22.38 2.03 -11.30
N TYR A 87 21.68 0.91 -11.09
CA TYR A 87 22.26 -0.42 -11.15
C TYR A 87 22.91 -0.71 -12.52
N GLY A 88 22.27 -0.27 -13.60
CA GLY A 88 22.83 -0.40 -14.94
C GLY A 88 24.09 0.42 -15.18
N LYS A 89 24.16 1.64 -14.62
CA LYS A 89 25.36 2.49 -14.67
C LYS A 89 26.51 1.92 -13.84
N ASP A 90 26.21 1.48 -12.61
CA ASP A 90 27.21 0.99 -11.66
C ASP A 90 27.84 -0.34 -12.12
N HIS A 91 27.05 -1.23 -12.74
CA HIS A 91 27.51 -2.52 -13.24
C HIS A 91 27.79 -2.56 -14.75
N ASN A 92 27.75 -1.40 -15.42
CA ASN A 92 27.93 -1.25 -16.86
C ASN A 92 27.13 -2.26 -17.71
N ILE A 93 25.85 -2.43 -17.36
CA ILE A 93 24.94 -3.39 -17.98
C ILE A 93 24.42 -2.82 -19.31
N PRO A 94 24.32 -3.62 -20.39
CA PRO A 94 23.79 -3.14 -21.66
C PRO A 94 22.33 -2.66 -21.53
N ILE A 95 21.99 -1.61 -22.29
CA ILE A 95 20.68 -0.94 -22.26
C ILE A 95 19.51 -1.92 -22.47
N LYS A 96 19.71 -2.96 -23.29
CA LYS A 96 18.72 -4.02 -23.52
C LYS A 96 18.33 -4.72 -22.21
N GLU A 97 19.31 -5.05 -21.37
CA GLU A 97 19.09 -5.74 -20.10
C GLU A 97 18.49 -4.81 -19.04
N ILE A 98 18.84 -3.51 -19.07
CA ILE A 98 18.18 -2.50 -18.21
C ILE A 98 16.68 -2.42 -18.55
N LYS A 99 16.32 -2.46 -19.84
CA LYS A 99 14.92 -2.47 -20.26
C LYS A 99 14.18 -3.73 -19.79
N THR A 100 14.81 -4.90 -19.93
CA THR A 100 14.27 -6.17 -19.39
C THR A 100 14.10 -6.11 -17.87
N LEU A 101 15.05 -5.51 -17.15
CA LEU A 101 14.99 -5.33 -15.70
C LEU A 101 13.82 -4.42 -15.27
N LYS A 102 13.58 -3.32 -16.00
CA LYS A 102 12.42 -2.44 -15.76
C LYS A 102 11.10 -3.18 -15.95
N LEU A 103 10.97 -3.96 -17.04
CA LEU A 103 9.79 -4.80 -17.28
C LEU A 103 9.62 -5.85 -16.17
N PHE A 104 10.70 -6.50 -15.75
CA PHE A 104 10.68 -7.46 -14.67
C PHE A 104 10.19 -6.84 -13.36
N PHE A 105 10.58 -5.60 -13.03
CA PHE A 105 10.07 -4.91 -11.85
C PHE A 105 8.59 -4.58 -11.95
N ASN A 106 8.09 -4.22 -13.13
CA ASN A 106 6.65 -4.07 -13.35
C ASN A 106 5.90 -5.37 -13.06
N ASP A 107 6.36 -6.48 -13.63
CA ASP A 107 5.76 -7.81 -13.39
C ASP A 107 5.83 -8.22 -11.92
N CYS A 108 6.90 -7.84 -11.22
CA CYS A 108 7.06 -8.12 -9.78
C CYS A 108 6.08 -7.32 -8.92
N LEU A 109 5.76 -6.09 -9.31
CA LEU A 109 4.71 -5.30 -8.66
C LEU A 109 3.33 -5.87 -8.93
N ASP A 110 3.05 -6.30 -10.17
CA ASP A 110 1.79 -6.96 -10.53
C ASP A 110 1.56 -8.25 -9.73
N LYS A 111 2.63 -9.01 -9.48
CA LYS A 111 2.62 -10.26 -8.70
C LYS A 111 2.75 -10.04 -7.18
N ASN A 112 2.72 -8.79 -6.69
CA ASN A 112 2.90 -8.43 -5.28
C ASN A 112 4.18 -8.98 -4.62
N LYS A 113 5.26 -9.24 -5.39
CA LYS A 113 6.51 -9.85 -4.89
C LYS A 113 7.47 -8.88 -4.20
N LEU A 114 7.21 -7.57 -4.25
CA LEU A 114 8.04 -6.50 -3.68
C LEU A 114 7.24 -5.54 -2.76
N GLN A 115 6.13 -6.02 -2.21
CA GLN A 115 5.25 -5.18 -1.39
C GLN A 115 5.80 -4.94 0.03
N LYS A 116 6.58 -5.90 0.56
CA LYS A 116 7.06 -5.85 1.96
C LYS A 116 8.36 -5.06 2.06
N THR A 117 8.54 -4.36 3.17
CA THR A 117 9.80 -3.66 3.51
C THR A 117 11.00 -4.60 3.62
N LYS A 118 10.80 -5.90 3.87
CA LYS A 118 11.89 -6.89 3.89
C LYS A 118 12.44 -7.19 2.49
N ASP A 119 11.62 -7.01 1.46
CA ASP A 119 11.98 -7.36 0.08
C ASP A 119 12.76 -6.22 -0.61
N VAL A 120 12.71 -4.99 -0.07
CA VAL A 120 13.32 -3.78 -0.65
C VAL A 120 13.96 -2.92 0.43
N VAL A 121 15.24 -2.61 0.28
CA VAL A 121 15.97 -1.67 1.14
C VAL A 121 15.76 -0.26 0.60
N TYR A 122 14.80 0.45 1.20
CA TYR A 122 14.42 1.81 0.83
C TYR A 122 14.97 2.83 1.82
N ASP A 123 15.69 3.83 1.31
CA ASP A 123 16.13 5.00 2.06
C ASP A 123 15.06 6.11 1.95
N LYS A 124 14.46 6.44 3.10
CA LYS A 124 13.38 7.45 3.18
C LYS A 124 13.90 8.88 3.01
N GLU A 125 15.14 9.16 3.40
CA GLU A 125 15.71 10.51 3.36
C GLU A 125 16.10 10.89 1.94
N LYS A 126 16.72 9.95 1.22
CA LYS A 126 17.10 10.14 -0.18
C LYS A 126 15.98 9.79 -1.15
N SER A 127 14.89 9.20 -0.65
CA SER A 127 13.77 8.66 -1.43
C SER A 127 14.24 7.75 -2.59
N ILE A 128 15.23 6.90 -2.35
CA ILE A 128 15.81 5.95 -3.32
C ILE A 128 15.81 4.53 -2.76
N ILE A 129 15.70 3.56 -3.66
CA ILE A 129 15.98 2.17 -3.33
C ILE A 129 17.49 1.97 -3.37
N THR A 130 18.08 1.49 -2.27
CA THR A 130 19.51 1.21 -2.17
C THR A 130 19.81 -0.18 -2.70
N GLN A 131 18.98 -1.18 -2.35
CA GLN A 131 19.18 -2.56 -2.76
C GLN A 131 17.87 -3.35 -2.74
N ILE A 132 17.78 -4.38 -3.59
CA ILE A 132 16.74 -5.40 -3.57
C ILE A 132 17.40 -6.74 -3.22
N PRO A 133 17.37 -7.20 -1.96
CA PRO A 133 18.12 -8.38 -1.52
C PRO A 133 17.71 -9.68 -2.23
N ALA A 134 16.44 -9.78 -2.64
CA ALA A 134 15.94 -10.95 -3.36
C ALA A 134 16.38 -11.01 -4.84
N LEU A 135 16.89 -9.90 -5.41
CA LEU A 135 17.24 -9.82 -6.82
C LEU A 135 18.49 -10.64 -7.11
N THR A 136 18.37 -11.61 -8.02
CA THR A 136 19.49 -12.40 -8.51
C THR A 136 19.45 -12.51 -10.03
N LEU A 137 20.63 -12.37 -10.64
CA LEU A 137 20.82 -12.59 -12.06
C LEU A 137 21.27 -14.04 -12.30
N ASN A 138 20.59 -14.73 -13.20
CA ASN A 138 21.08 -16.02 -13.68
C ASN A 138 22.13 -15.76 -14.76
N ALA A 139 23.39 -16.12 -14.50
CA ALA A 139 24.49 -15.90 -15.45
C ALA A 139 24.29 -16.61 -16.79
N ASN A 140 23.64 -17.77 -16.80
CA ASN A 140 23.46 -18.59 -18.00
C ASN A 140 22.35 -18.07 -18.90
N THR A 141 21.21 -17.70 -18.32
CA THR A 141 20.03 -17.26 -19.08
C THR A 141 19.91 -15.74 -19.18
N LYS A 142 20.79 -15.00 -18.48
CA LYS A 142 20.71 -13.54 -18.28
C LYS A 142 19.35 -13.06 -17.74
N ALA A 143 18.57 -13.96 -17.15
CA ALA A 143 17.25 -13.65 -16.61
C ALA A 143 17.34 -13.14 -15.17
N TYR A 144 16.55 -12.11 -14.87
CA TYR A 144 16.36 -11.62 -13.51
C TYR A 144 15.32 -12.46 -12.76
N THR A 145 15.62 -12.83 -11.53
CA THR A 145 14.73 -13.63 -10.68
C THR A 145 14.78 -13.13 -9.23
N LEU A 146 13.66 -13.26 -8.51
CA LEU A 146 13.61 -13.01 -7.07
C LEU A 146 13.74 -14.34 -6.31
N LYS A 147 14.82 -14.51 -5.55
CA LYS A 147 15.00 -15.67 -4.65
C LYS A 147 14.34 -15.42 -3.31
N ASN A 148 13.92 -16.49 -2.65
CA ASN A 148 13.43 -16.40 -1.29
C ASN A 148 14.58 -16.06 -0.34
N ILE A 149 14.47 -14.95 0.37
CA ILE A 149 15.51 -14.46 1.31
C ILE A 149 15.46 -15.15 2.67
N ASP A 150 14.34 -15.80 3.01
CA ASP A 150 14.20 -16.50 4.28
C ASP A 150 14.93 -17.86 4.24
N ALA A 151 16.18 -17.85 4.73
CA ALA A 151 17.02 -19.04 4.84
C ALA A 151 16.49 -20.08 5.84
N LYS A 152 15.59 -19.70 6.76
CA LYS A 152 15.01 -20.64 7.74
C LYS A 152 13.90 -21.49 7.13
N ARG A 153 13.33 -21.05 6.00
CA ARG A 153 12.35 -21.83 5.24
C ARG A 153 13.08 -22.89 4.41
N ILE A 154 13.40 -24.02 5.05
CA ILE A 154 13.90 -25.21 4.37
C ILE A 154 12.77 -25.71 3.45
N SER A 155 13.06 -25.96 2.17
CA SER A 155 12.08 -26.57 1.28
C SER A 155 11.80 -27.99 1.76
N THR A 156 10.57 -28.24 2.21
CA THR A 156 10.11 -29.58 2.63
C THR A 156 10.15 -30.60 1.50
N ILE A 157 10.47 -30.18 0.27
CA ILE A 157 10.54 -31.00 -0.93
C ILE A 157 11.55 -32.15 -0.81
N LYS A 158 12.65 -31.98 -0.05
CA LYS A 158 13.66 -33.04 0.18
C LYS A 158 13.21 -34.06 1.23
N SER A 159 12.29 -33.68 2.10
CA SER A 159 11.69 -34.57 3.11
C SER A 159 10.36 -35.18 2.65
N LEU A 160 9.88 -34.83 1.46
CA LEU A 160 8.72 -35.50 0.86
C LEU A 160 9.12 -36.90 0.42
N THR A 161 8.19 -37.84 0.57
CA THR A 161 8.33 -39.19 0.02
C THR A 161 8.66 -39.11 -1.47
N PRO A 162 9.74 -39.76 -1.95
CA PRO A 162 10.07 -39.79 -3.36
C PRO A 162 8.87 -40.25 -4.17
N HIS A 163 8.50 -39.51 -5.22
CA HIS A 163 7.43 -39.94 -6.11
C HIS A 163 7.87 -41.23 -6.77
N ARG A 164 7.10 -42.31 -6.57
CA ARG A 164 7.36 -43.59 -7.25
C ARG A 164 7.08 -43.36 -8.73
N ASN A 165 8.07 -43.55 -9.60
CA ASN A 165 7.86 -43.51 -11.04
C ASN A 165 6.98 -44.72 -11.40
N SER A 166 5.66 -44.56 -11.39
CA SER A 166 4.77 -45.53 -12.02
C SER A 166 4.90 -45.33 -13.52
N GLU A 167 5.59 -46.23 -14.19
CA GLU A 167 5.54 -46.37 -15.64
C GLU A 167 4.07 -46.46 -16.05
N LYS A 168 3.54 -45.39 -16.64
CA LYS A 168 2.27 -45.49 -17.37
C LYS A 168 2.57 -46.39 -18.56
N LYS A 169 2.06 -47.63 -18.52
CA LYS A 169 1.98 -48.48 -19.69
C LYS A 169 1.25 -47.69 -20.78
N ASN A 170 1.95 -47.43 -21.88
CA ASN A 170 1.31 -47.05 -23.13
C ASN A 170 0.63 -48.33 -23.66
N GLU A 171 -0.62 -48.55 -23.29
CA GLU A 171 -1.52 -49.47 -23.98
C GLU A 171 -2.37 -48.59 -24.90
N ASP A 172 -1.90 -48.40 -26.14
CA ASP A 172 -2.71 -48.02 -27.29
C ASP A 172 -2.00 -48.58 -28.54
N GLU A 173 -1.96 -49.92 -28.62
CA GLU A 173 -1.72 -50.63 -29.88
C GLU A 173 -3.01 -50.55 -30.72
N ASN A 174 -2.95 -49.73 -31.77
CA ASN A 174 -3.10 -50.21 -33.14
C ASN A 174 -4.33 -51.11 -33.46
N ASP A 175 -5.54 -50.60 -33.30
CA ASP A 175 -6.76 -51.16 -33.95
C ASP A 175 -7.30 -50.18 -35.01
N LYS A 176 -6.69 -50.21 -36.20
CA LYS A 176 -7.31 -49.89 -37.50
C LYS A 176 -6.28 -50.05 -38.61
N ILE A 177 -6.23 -51.22 -39.23
CA ILE A 177 -6.05 -51.47 -40.67
C ILE A 177 -6.24 -52.98 -40.87
N GLU A 178 -6.91 -53.33 -41.97
CA GLU A 178 -7.25 -54.67 -42.47
C GLU A 178 -8.49 -55.35 -41.85
N GLU A 179 -9.65 -55.17 -42.52
CA GLU A 179 -10.27 -56.25 -43.30
C GLU A 179 -11.59 -55.77 -43.93
N LYS A 180 -11.60 -55.51 -45.24
CA LYS A 180 -12.52 -56.10 -46.21
C LYS A 180 -12.25 -55.60 -47.63
N ASN A 181 -11.81 -56.56 -48.45
CA ASN A 181 -12.07 -56.65 -49.88
C ASN A 181 -13.56 -56.43 -50.21
#